data_AF-A0A7Y4Z1Z3-F1
#
_entry.id   AF-A0A7Y4Z1Z3-F1
#
_cell.length_a   1.000
_cell.length_b   1.000
_cell.length_c   1.000
_cell.angle_alpha   90.00
_cell.angle_beta   90.00
_cell.angle_gamma   90.00
#
_symmetry.space_group_name_H-M   'P 1'
#
loop_
_entity.id
_entity.type
_entity.pdbx_description
1 polymer ?
#
loop_
_entity_poly.entity_id
_entity_poly.type
_entity_poly.pdbx_seq_one_letter_code
_entity_poly.pdbx_strand_id
1 'polypeptide(L)'
;MSYQQRKDEVWEKGQPVRGKDPDLYRKDKLGNVIYKPSYGKNSPMGWEIDHSVPQSKGGTDHLNNLQPLNTVANRQKGNKKI
;
A
#
# COMPACT_ATOMS: atom_id res chain seq x y z
N MET A 1 -14.80 0.63 12.17
CA MET A 1 -14.08 1.43 11.16
C MET A 1 -14.60 1.02 9.80
N SER A 2 -15.00 1.97 8.96
CA SER A 2 -15.47 1.63 7.61
C SER A 2 -14.29 1.19 6.74
N TYR A 3 -14.57 0.41 5.70
CA TYR A 3 -13.53 0.01 4.72
C TYR A 3 -12.80 1.22 4.13
N GLN A 4 -13.53 2.30 3.89
CA GLN A 4 -13.00 3.55 3.35
C GLN A 4 -11.99 4.20 4.31
N GLN A 5 -12.34 4.30 5.59
CA GLN A 5 -11.44 4.83 6.62
C GLN A 5 -10.14 4.03 6.70
N ARG A 6 -10.22 2.69 6.72
CA ARG A 6 -9.03 1.82 6.74
C ARG A 6 -8.15 2.03 5.50
N LYS A 7 -8.76 2.18 4.32
CA LYS A 7 -8.03 2.44 3.07
C LYS A 7 -7.29 3.78 3.12
N ASP A 8 -7.95 4.82 3.62
CA ASP A 8 -7.33 6.14 3.75
C ASP A 8 -6.21 6.14 4.80
N GLU A 9 -6.42 5.52 5.96
CA GLU A 9 -5.37 5.36 7.00
C GLU A 9 -4.15 4.59 6.48
N VAL A 10 -4.35 3.57 5.64
CA VAL A 10 -3.25 2.83 5.01
C VAL A 10 -2.56 3.70 3.96
N TRP A 11 -3.31 4.41 3.11
CA TRP A 11 -2.75 5.35 2.13
C TRP A 11 -1.83 6.37 2.79
N GLU A 12 -2.23 6.91 3.94
CA GLU A 12 -1.48 7.90 4.70
C GLU A 12 -0.09 7.42 5.19
N LYS A 13 0.18 6.12 5.14
CA LYS A 13 1.50 5.56 5.46
C LYS A 13 2.51 5.64 4.32
N GLY A 14 2.04 5.87 3.09
CA GLY A 14 2.93 6.09 1.95
C GLY A 14 3.69 7.40 2.11
N GLN A 15 4.92 7.47 1.57
CA GLN A 15 5.72 8.68 1.63
C GLN A 15 5.28 9.69 0.55
N PRO A 16 5.21 11.00 0.82
CA PRO A 16 4.89 11.98 -0.21
C PRO A 16 5.96 12.02 -1.30
N VAL A 17 5.55 12.25 -2.55
CA VAL A 17 6.47 12.39 -3.69
C VAL A 17 6.78 13.87 -3.90
N ARG A 18 8.05 14.28 -3.74
CA ARG A 18 8.48 15.66 -4.02
C ARG A 18 8.06 16.08 -5.43
N GLY A 19 7.39 17.23 -5.54
CA GLY A 19 6.94 17.79 -6.82
C GLY A 19 5.64 17.19 -7.36
N LYS A 20 4.94 16.34 -6.60
CA LYS A 20 3.59 15.88 -6.91
C LYS A 20 2.64 16.21 -5.77
N ASP A 21 1.35 16.20 -6.06
CA ASP A 21 0.29 16.34 -5.07
C ASP A 21 0.34 15.14 -4.08
N PRO A 22 0.58 15.38 -2.77
CA PRO A 22 0.70 14.32 -1.76
C PRO A 22 -0.62 13.59 -1.45
N ASP A 23 -1.77 14.18 -1.80
CA ASP A 23 -3.09 13.56 -1.63
C ASP A 23 -3.38 12.56 -2.75
N LEU A 24 -2.73 12.74 -3.90
CA LEU A 24 -2.90 11.89 -5.07
C LEU A 24 -1.75 10.91 -5.27
N TYR A 25 -0.51 11.30 -4.95
CA TYR A 25 0.70 10.54 -5.26
C TYR A 25 1.55 10.31 -4.02
N ARG A 26 1.88 9.05 -3.79
CA ARG A 26 2.78 8.63 -2.71
C ARG A 26 3.78 7.59 -3.21
N LYS A 27 4.76 7.26 -2.39
CA LYS A 27 5.66 6.12 -2.57
C LYS A 27 5.35 5.05 -1.55
N ASP A 28 5.33 3.80 -2.01
CA ASP A 28 5.33 2.65 -1.11
C ASP A 28 6.69 2.47 -0.43
N LYS A 29 6.79 1.49 0.47
CA LYS A 29 8.02 1.16 1.21
C LYS A 29 9.18 0.73 0.30
N LEU A 30 8.89 0.26 -0.92
CA LEU A 30 9.88 -0.15 -1.91
C LEU A 30 10.30 1.00 -2.84
N GLY A 31 9.72 2.19 -2.66
CA GLY A 31 10.01 3.38 -3.46
C GLY A 31 9.19 3.51 -4.74
N ASN A 32 8.24 2.61 -5.00
CA ASN A 32 7.37 2.69 -6.17
C ASN A 32 6.36 3.82 -5.98
N VAL A 33 6.14 4.61 -7.04
CA VAL A 33 5.10 5.64 -7.02
C VAL A 33 3.73 4.98 -7.18
N ILE A 34 2.80 5.33 -6.30
CA ILE A 34 1.41 4.88 -6.28
C ILE A 34 0.48 6.08 -6.45
N TYR A 35 -0.67 5.86 -7.09
CA TYR A 35 -1.67 6.89 -7.38
C TYR A 35 -3.00 6.53 -6.70
N LYS A 36 -3.52 7.41 -5.82
CA LYS A 36 -4.67 7.13 -4.95
C LYS A 36 -5.88 6.58 -5.72
N PRO A 37 -6.30 7.15 -6.87
CA PRO A 37 -7.41 6.64 -7.69
C PRO A 37 -7.12 5.35 -8.48
N SER A 38 -5.89 4.83 -8.42
CA SER A 38 -5.50 3.53 -8.99
C SER A 38 -5.52 2.38 -7.99
N TYR A 39 -6.22 2.55 -6.87
CA TYR A 39 -6.44 1.47 -5.92
C TYR A 39 -7.06 0.23 -6.58
N GLY A 40 -6.49 -0.95 -6.33
CA GLY A 40 -6.93 -2.25 -6.85
C GLY A 40 -6.69 -2.45 -8.36
N LYS A 41 -6.01 -1.52 -9.04
CA LYS A 41 -5.73 -1.63 -10.47
C LYS A 41 -4.37 -2.27 -10.70
N ASN A 42 -4.28 -3.19 -11.66
CA ASN A 42 -2.99 -3.70 -12.13
C ASN A 42 -2.36 -2.72 -13.13
N SER A 43 -1.85 -1.59 -12.63
CA SER A 43 -1.22 -0.54 -13.44
C SER A 43 0.15 -0.15 -12.85
N PRO A 44 1.01 0.57 -13.60
CA PRO A 44 2.33 0.98 -13.11
C PRO A 44 2.31 1.77 -11.79
N MET A 45 1.22 2.50 -11.52
CA MET A 45 1.00 3.24 -10.27
C MET A 45 -0.19 2.70 -9.45
N GLY A 46 -0.62 1.48 -9.76
CA GLY A 46 -1.65 0.76 -9.03
C GLY A 46 -1.17 0.37 -7.65
N TRP A 47 -2.08 0.31 -6.68
CA TRP A 47 -1.73 -0.05 -5.32
C TRP A 47 -2.85 -0.80 -4.61
N GLU A 48 -2.46 -1.58 -3.61
CA GLU A 48 -3.35 -2.38 -2.77
C GLU A 48 -2.89 -2.25 -1.30
N ILE A 49 -3.76 -2.68 -0.38
CA ILE A 49 -3.38 -2.87 1.01
C ILE A 49 -2.60 -4.18 1.11
N ASP A 50 -1.36 -4.11 1.58
CA ASP A 50 -0.50 -5.27 1.85
C ASP A 50 -0.30 -5.46 3.36
N HIS A 51 -0.10 -6.72 3.75
CA HIS A 51 0.39 -7.07 5.08
C HIS A 51 1.92 -7.16 5.07
N SER A 52 2.59 -6.26 5.78
CA SER A 52 4.06 -6.24 5.95
C SER A 52 4.57 -7.60 6.42
N VAL A 53 3.94 -8.16 7.45
CA VAL A 53 4.04 -9.58 7.80
C VAL A 53 2.83 -10.31 7.23
N PRO A 54 3.00 -11.30 6.34
CA PRO A 54 1.89 -12.10 5.83
C PRO A 54 1.14 -12.83 6.96
N GLN A 55 -0.16 -13.03 6.81
CA GLN A 55 -0.98 -13.77 7.78
C GLN A 55 -0.47 -15.20 8.01
N SER A 56 0.01 -15.87 6.95
CA SER A 56 0.64 -17.19 7.03
C SER A 56 1.89 -17.24 7.92
N LYS A 57 2.43 -16.08 8.31
CA LYS A 57 3.60 -15.93 9.19
C LYS A 57 3.25 -15.20 10.49
N GLY A 58 1.98 -15.21 10.90
CA GLY A 58 1.49 -14.59 12.13
C GLY A 58 1.20 -13.09 12.02
N GLY A 59 1.12 -12.54 10.80
CA GLY A 59 0.69 -11.17 10.58
C GLY A 59 -0.79 -10.97 10.90
N THR A 60 -1.14 -9.78 11.37
CA THR A 60 -2.50 -9.42 11.77
C THR A 60 -3.11 -8.38 10.84
N ASP A 61 -4.42 -8.20 10.91
CA ASP A 61 -5.16 -7.13 10.23
C ASP A 61 -5.10 -5.78 10.96
N HIS A 62 -4.32 -5.69 12.05
CA HIS A 62 -4.11 -4.44 12.74
C HIS A 62 -3.44 -3.43 11.82
N LEU A 63 -3.88 -2.16 11.93
CA LEU A 63 -3.40 -1.09 11.07
C LEU A 63 -1.87 -1.04 11.05
N ASN A 64 -1.17 -1.28 12.16
CA ASN A 64 0.30 -1.29 12.25
C ASN A 64 0.99 -2.30 11.30
N ASN A 65 0.34 -3.40 10.93
CA ASN A 65 0.87 -4.40 9.99
C ASN A 65 0.46 -4.13 8.53
N LEU A 66 -0.38 -3.13 8.29
CA LEU A 66 -0.84 -2.78 6.94
C LEU A 66 -0.02 -1.64 6.34
N GLN A 67 0.20 -1.72 5.04
CA GLN A 67 0.90 -0.69 4.27
C GLN A 67 0.32 -0.59 2.84
N PRO A 68 0.44 0.58 2.20
CA PRO A 68 0.13 0.70 0.79
C PRO A 68 1.31 0.12 0.01
N LEU A 69 1.03 -0.75 -0.95
CA LEU A 69 2.06 -1.38 -1.76
C LEU A 69 1.63 -1.38 -3.22
N ASN A 70 2.58 -1.14 -4.14
CA ASN A 70 2.31 -1.24 -5.56
C ASN A 70 1.74 -2.62 -5.92
N THR A 71 0.70 -2.67 -6.74
CA THR A 71 -0.01 -3.92 -7.07
C THR A 71 0.89 -4.98 -7.67
N VAL A 72 1.83 -4.59 -8.55
CA VAL A 72 2.78 -5.53 -9.17
C VAL A 72 3.76 -6.05 -8.12
N ALA A 73 4.31 -5.15 -7.30
CA ALA A 73 5.24 -5.52 -6.23
C ALA A 73 4.56 -6.43 -5.17
N ASN A 74 3.30 -6.15 -4.82
CA ASN A 74 2.51 -6.96 -3.89
C ASN A 74 2.34 -8.39 -4.40
N ARG A 75 1.98 -8.55 -5.68
CA ARG A 75 1.83 -9.86 -6.32
C ARG A 75 3.15 -10.62 -6.40
N GLN A 76 4.27 -9.93 -6.62
CA GLN A 76 5.61 -10.53 -6.63
C GLN A 76 6.11 -10.93 -5.22
N LYS A 77 5.74 -10.17 -4.18
CA LYS A 77 6.08 -10.44 -2.78
C LYS A 77 5.50 -11.78 -2.31
N GLY A 78 4.22 -12.04 -2.59
CA GLY A 78 3.52 -13.22 -2.09
C GLY A 78 3.64 -13.35 -0.56
N ASN A 79 4.09 -14.51 -0.07
CA ASN A 79 4.24 -14.81 1.36
C ASN A 79 5.59 -14.35 1.97
N LYS A 80 6.29 -13.42 1.34
CA LYS A 80 7.53 -12.82 1.88
C LYS A 80 7.21 -11.61 2.74
N LYS A 81 8.10 -11.27 3.68
CA LYS A 81 8.02 -10.04 4.49
C LYS A 81 8.81 -8.93 3.76
N ILE A 82 8.37 -7.68 3.84
CA ILE A 82 9.11 -6.51 3.31
C ILE A 82 9.08 -5.33 4.28
#